data_AF-A0A2V3J8C8-F1
#
_entry.id   AF-A0A2V3J8C8-F1
#
_cell.length_a   1.000
_cell.length_b   1.000
_cell.length_c   1.000
_cell.angle_alpha   90.00
_cell.angle_beta   90.00
_cell.angle_gamma   90.00
#
_symmetry.space_group_name_H-M   'P 1'
#
loop_
_entity.id
_entity.type
_entity.pdbx_description
1 polymer ?
#
loop_
_entity_poly.entity_id
_entity_poly.type
_entity_poly.pdbx_seq_one_letter_code
_entity_poly.pdbx_strand_id
1 'polypeptide(L)'
;MDELREYQVNVGIHLSHHRLKILEYLTKHRTHPTVDIIYKNLSKEIHTLSKTTIYKHDTIKVFTSKGIVQELTMEEKEVRYDADTTQHAHFHTLL
;
A
#
# COMPACT_ATOMS: atom_id res chain seq x y z
N MET A 1 8.77 -11.01 -6.72
CA MET A 1 7.42 -11.55 -7.03
C MET A 1 7.17 -12.85 -6.29
N ASP A 2 8.12 -13.78 -6.25
CA ASP A 2 7.92 -15.07 -5.58
C ASP A 2 7.85 -14.95 -4.05
N GLU A 3 8.63 -14.06 -3.43
CA GLU A 3 8.54 -13.75 -1.99
C GLU A 3 7.15 -13.20 -1.58
N LEU A 4 6.52 -12.35 -2.41
CA LEU A 4 5.17 -11.83 -2.15
C LEU A 4 4.08 -12.88 -2.38
N ARG A 5 4.32 -13.88 -3.23
CA ARG A 5 3.43 -15.03 -3.39
C ARG A 5 3.53 -15.96 -2.18
N GLU A 6 4.73 -16.17 -1.67
CA GLU A 6 4.94 -16.96 -0.47
C GLU A 6 4.32 -16.30 0.77
N TYR A 7 4.48 -14.98 0.92
CA TYR A 7 3.77 -14.21 1.95
C TYR A 7 2.24 -14.38 1.87
N GLN A 8 1.67 -14.30 0.67
CA GLN A 8 0.24 -14.52 0.45
C GLN A 8 -0.23 -15.91 0.88
N VAL A 9 0.55 -16.95 0.59
CA VAL A 9 0.25 -18.33 1.00
C VAL A 9 0.34 -18.45 2.53
N ASN A 10 1.39 -17.90 3.14
CA ASN A 10 1.62 -17.97 4.58
C ASN A 10 0.55 -17.22 5.40
N VAL A 11 0.05 -16.10 4.88
CA VAL A 11 -0.99 -15.28 5.55
C VAL A 11 -2.41 -15.67 5.09
N GLY A 12 -2.54 -16.58 4.11
CA GLY A 12 -3.85 -17.03 3.60
C GLY A 12 -4.62 -15.96 2.82
N ILE A 13 -3.91 -15.12 2.08
CA ILE A 13 -4.47 -13.99 1.34
C ILE A 13 -4.18 -14.15 -0.15
N HIS A 14 -5.22 -14.20 -0.98
CA HIS A 14 -5.07 -14.10 -2.44
C HIS A 14 -5.34 -12.67 -2.92
N LEU A 15 -4.30 -12.02 -3.45
CA LEU A 15 -4.36 -10.67 -4.02
C LEU A 15 -4.36 -10.75 -5.55
N SER A 16 -5.10 -9.83 -6.19
CA SER A 16 -5.03 -9.66 -7.64
C SER A 16 -3.68 -9.08 -8.07
N HIS A 17 -3.36 -9.16 -9.37
CA HIS A 17 -2.11 -8.60 -9.92
C HIS A 17 -1.90 -7.11 -9.55
N HIS A 18 -2.96 -6.29 -9.66
CA HIS A 18 -2.88 -4.88 -9.29
C HIS A 18 -2.62 -4.69 -7.79
N ARG A 19 -3.25 -5.49 -6.93
CA ARG A 19 -3.03 -5.43 -5.47
C ARG A 19 -1.60 -5.84 -5.11
N LEU A 20 -1.06 -6.86 -5.78
CA LEU A 20 0.34 -7.26 -5.61
C LEU A 20 1.31 -6.15 -5.96
N LYS A 21 1.06 -5.43 -7.06
CA LYS A 21 1.89 -4.29 -7.47
C LYS A 21 1.82 -3.13 -6.48
N ILE A 22 0.64 -2.86 -5.93
CA ILE A 22 0.47 -1.83 -4.88
C ILE A 22 1.23 -2.23 -3.62
N LEU A 23 1.11 -3.48 -3.17
CA LEU A 23 1.85 -3.99 -2.01
C LEU A 23 3.36 -3.97 -2.26
N GLU A 24 3.81 -4.42 -3.43
CA GLU A 24 5.22 -4.37 -3.85
C GLU A 24 5.78 -2.95 -3.79
N TYR A 25 5.03 -1.96 -4.26
CA TYR A 25 5.40 -0.55 -4.16
C TYR A 25 5.55 -0.11 -2.70
N LEU A 26 4.55 -0.35 -1.86
CA LEU A 26 4.59 0.07 -0.45
C LEU A 26 5.70 -0.63 0.34
N THR A 27 6.01 -1.90 0.05
CA THR A 27 7.10 -2.63 0.73
C THR A 27 8.49 -2.19 0.25
N LYS A 28 8.65 -1.84 -1.03
CA LYS A 28 9.94 -1.39 -1.58
C LYS A 28 10.27 0.05 -1.20
N HIS A 29 9.26 0.89 -1.06
CA HIS A 29 9.42 2.28 -0.67
C HIS A 29 9.12 2.41 0.81
N ARG A 30 10.16 2.49 1.64
CA ARG A 30 10.07 2.80 3.08
C ARG A 30 9.69 4.28 3.31
N THR A 31 8.66 4.73 2.62
CA THR A 31 8.07 6.05 2.74
C THR A 31 6.60 5.90 3.10
N HIS A 32 5.96 6.99 3.50
CA HIS A 32 4.53 7.01 3.87
C HIS A 32 3.74 7.72 2.77
N PRO A 33 3.57 7.13 1.58
CA PRO A 33 2.98 7.82 0.45
C PRO A 33 1.47 7.99 0.64
N THR A 34 0.94 9.05 0.04
CA THR A 34 -0.50 9.23 -0.14
C THR A 34 -1.02 8.38 -1.29
N VAL A 35 -2.36 8.27 -1.41
CA VAL A 35 -3.01 7.64 -2.58
C VAL A 35 -2.53 8.25 -3.89
N ASP A 36 -2.41 9.57 -3.95
CA ASP A 36 -1.97 10.27 -5.17
C ASP A 36 -0.53 9.95 -5.54
N ILE A 37 0.36 9.80 -4.55
CA ILE A 37 1.75 9.39 -4.77
C ILE A 37 1.81 7.95 -5.28
N ILE A 38 1.07 7.02 -4.66
CA ILE A 38 0.99 5.62 -5.10
C ILE A 38 0.47 5.56 -6.55
N TYR A 39 -0.61 6.30 -6.85
CA TYR A 39 -1.18 6.37 -8.19
C TYR A 39 -0.19 6.88 -9.22
N LYS A 40 0.44 8.03 -8.95
CA LYS A 40 1.36 8.70 -9.89
C LYS A 40 2.55 7.82 -10.25
N ASN A 41 3.03 7.00 -9.31
CA ASN A 41 4.14 6.09 -9.55
C ASN A 41 3.70 4.84 -10.30
N LEU A 42 2.59 4.21 -9.89
CA LEU A 42 2.13 2.96 -10.51
C LEU A 42 1.43 3.15 -11.86
N SER A 43 0.82 4.31 -12.13
CA SER A 43 0.15 4.58 -13.42
C SER A 43 1.11 4.59 -14.61
N LYS A 44 2.42 4.76 -14.36
CA LYS A 44 3.47 4.67 -15.38
C LYS A 44 3.77 3.22 -15.80
N GLU A 45 3.48 2.27 -14.92
CA GLU A 45 3.72 0.83 -15.14
C GLU A 45 2.41 0.10 -15.51
N ILE A 46 1.29 0.52 -14.92
CA ILE A 46 -0.02 -0.14 -15.05
C ILE A 46 -0.99 0.84 -15.71
N HIS A 47 -1.06 0.85 -17.04
CA HIS A 47 -1.93 1.75 -17.79
C HIS A 47 -3.43 1.53 -17.51
N THR A 48 -3.83 0.35 -17.03
CA THR A 48 -5.21 0.03 -16.63
C THR A 48 -5.54 0.46 -15.20
N LEU A 49 -4.58 0.99 -14.45
CA LEU A 49 -4.79 1.44 -13.08
C LEU A 49 -5.51 2.79 -13.09
N SER A 50 -6.68 2.85 -12.46
CA SER A 50 -7.40 4.10 -12.22
C SER A 50 -7.14 4.60 -10.81
N LYS A 51 -7.20 5.93 -10.59
CA LYS A 51 -7.22 6.50 -9.23
C LYS A 51 -8.32 5.85 -8.39
N THR A 52 -9.48 5.64 -9.01
CA THR A 52 -10.61 4.94 -8.43
C THR A 52 -10.28 3.51 -8.04
N THR A 53 -9.34 2.81 -8.65
CA THR A 53 -8.93 1.44 -8.25
C THR A 53 -8.12 1.44 -6.96
N ILE A 54 -7.32 2.49 -6.73
CA ILE A 54 -6.54 2.67 -5.50
C ILE A 54 -7.44 3.19 -4.38
N TYR A 55 -8.29 4.18 -4.70
CA TYR A 55 -9.31 4.73 -3.80
C TYR A 55 -10.43 3.74 -3.49
N LYS A 56 -10.79 2.87 -4.43
CA LYS A 56 -11.93 1.96 -4.24
C LYS A 56 -11.66 1.13 -3.01
N HIS A 57 -12.75 1.05 -2.25
CA HIS A 57 -13.01 0.55 -0.91
C HIS A 57 -12.51 -0.87 -0.58
N ASP A 58 -11.65 -1.44 -1.41
CA ASP A 58 -11.33 -2.86 -1.51
C ASP A 58 -9.82 -3.15 -1.58
N THR A 59 -8.93 -2.22 -1.92
CA THR A 59 -7.47 -2.52 -1.90
C THR A 59 -6.84 -2.06 -0.60
N ILE A 60 -6.77 -0.74 -0.39
CA ILE A 60 -6.30 -0.16 0.87
C ILE A 60 -7.08 -0.74 2.05
N LYS A 61 -8.40 -0.83 1.91
CA LYS A 61 -9.28 -1.36 2.97
C LYS A 61 -9.09 -2.84 3.23
N VAL A 62 -8.78 -3.65 2.20
CA VAL A 62 -8.39 -5.05 2.40
C VAL A 62 -7.04 -5.13 3.09
N PHE A 63 -6.11 -4.24 2.77
CA PHE A 63 -4.81 -4.24 3.44
C PHE A 63 -4.91 -3.81 4.90
N THR A 64 -5.66 -2.76 5.20
CA THR A 64 -5.84 -2.26 6.56
C THR A 64 -6.69 -3.20 7.41
N SER A 65 -7.80 -3.73 6.88
CA SER A 65 -8.60 -4.74 7.60
C SER A 65 -7.86 -6.05 7.88
N LYS A 66 -6.85 -6.38 7.07
CA LYS A 66 -6.01 -7.58 7.26
C LYS A 66 -4.68 -7.29 7.98
N GLY A 67 -4.43 -6.04 8.39
CA GLY A 67 -3.18 -5.66 9.05
C GLY A 67 -1.93 -5.79 8.17
N ILE A 68 -2.08 -5.74 6.85
CA ILE A 68 -0.97 -5.76 5.87
C ILE A 68 -0.38 -4.35 5.70
N VAL A 69 -1.22 -3.32 5.82
CA VAL A 69 -0.84 -1.91 5.71
C VAL A 69 -1.51 -1.15 6.85
N GLN A 70 -0.82 -0.17 7.41
CA GLN A 70 -1.35 0.75 8.40
C GLN A 70 -1.68 2.11 7.77
N GLU A 71 -2.80 2.68 8.17
CA GLU A 71 -3.16 4.08 7.87
C GLU A 71 -2.56 5.01 8.93
N LEU A 72 -1.87 6.04 8.45
CA LEU A 72 -1.33 7.12 9.26
C LEU A 72 -2.10 8.40 8.92
N THR A 73 -2.89 8.88 9.88
CA THR A 73 -3.62 10.14 9.75
C THR A 73 -2.76 11.27 10.32
N MET A 74 -2.29 12.17 9.46
CA MET A 74 -1.58 13.38 9.90
C MET A 74 -2.57 14.51 10.23
N GLU A 75 -2.15 15.46 11.07
CA GLU A 75 -3.00 16.56 11.58
C GLU A 75 -3.64 17.42 10.46
N GLU A 76 -3.07 17.43 9.25
CA GLU A 76 -3.52 18.22 8.10
C GLU A 76 -4.56 17.51 7.18
N LYS A 77 -5.21 16.43 7.65
CA LYS A 77 -6.18 15.60 6.87
C LYS A 77 -5.57 14.79 5.71
N GLU A 78 -4.25 14.67 5.65
CA GLU A 78 -3.58 13.79 4.70
C GLU A 78 -3.47 12.37 5.27
N VAL A 79 -3.98 11.38 4.53
CA VAL A 79 -3.88 9.95 4.88
C VAL A 79 -2.70 9.34 4.13
N ARG A 80 -1.81 8.73 4.88
CA ARG A 80 -0.62 8.04 4.39
C ARG A 80 -0.66 6.56 4.74
N TYR A 81 0.09 5.75 4.01
CA TYR A 81 0.06 4.30 4.15
C TYR A 81 1.45 3.76 4.45
N ASP A 82 1.51 2.80 5.36
CA ASP A 82 2.74 2.09 5.73
C ASP A 82 2.56 0.58 5.55
N ALA A 83 3.44 -0.07 4.80
CA ALA A 83 3.44 -1.54 4.68
C ALA A 83 4.25 -2.24 5.79
N ASP A 84 5.01 -1.50 6.59
CA ASP A 84 5.62 -2.02 7.81
C ASP A 84 4.65 -1.83 8.99
N THR A 85 3.96 -2.90 9.36
CA THR A 85 3.00 -2.89 10.48
C THR A 85 3.65 -3.22 11.82
N THR A 86 4.98 -3.36 11.87
CA THR A 86 5.72 -3.53 13.13
C THR A 86 5.81 -2.19 13.87
N GLN A 87 5.91 -2.24 15.19
CA GLN A 87 6.07 -1.04 15.99
C GLN A 87 7.45 -0.41 15.70
N HIS A 88 7.46 0.73 15.01
CA HIS A 88 8.66 1.49 14.70
C HIS A 88 8.43 3.00 14.90
N ALA A 89 9.51 3.74 15.16
CA ALA A 89 9.40 5.17 15.42
C ALA A 89 9.20 5.94 14.11
N HIS A 90 8.02 6.55 13.94
CA HIS A 90 7.72 7.46 12.83
C HIS A 90 8.31 8.84 13.11
N PHE A 91 9.63 8.98 12.97
CA PHE A 91 10.29 10.30 13.02
C PHE A 91 10.04 11.04 11.71
N HIS A 92 8.90 11.74 11.59
CA HIS A 92 8.61 12.76 10.58
C HIS A 92 9.22 12.47 9.19
N THR A 93 8.91 11.33 8.57
CA THR A 93 9.35 11.01 7.21
C THR A 93 8.40 11.69 6.21
N LEU A 94 8.66 12.96 5.90
CA LEU A 94 8.07 13.63 4.74
C LEU A 94 8.83 13.19 3.49
N LEU A 95 8.28 12.28 2.68
CA LEU A 95 8.55 12.13 1.24
C LEU A 95 7.51 11.23 0.56
#